data_AF-A0A9W9E206-F1
#
_entry.id   AF-A0A9W9E206-F1
#
_cell.length_a   1.000
_cell.length_b   1.000
_cell.length_c   1.000
_cell.angle_alpha   90.00
_cell.angle_beta   90.00
_cell.angle_gamma   90.00
#
_symmetry.space_group_name_H-M   'P 1'
#
loop_
_entity.id
_entity.type
_entity.pdbx_description
1 polymer ?
#
loop_
_entity_poly.entity_id
_entity_poly.type
_entity_poly.pdbx_seq_one_letter_code
_entity_poly.pdbx_strand_id
1 'polypeptide(L)'
;SQTHQRRMQIASVMAGIARRTGDNEEYNNWSDILYSLDLLGVAGTSDTEEVLDTQGQQGIIKYEPEFRNPQFNVLFDTVDRVPQVATHLFRQVGRRRLPRIRGIETVARTPPENLPSSYYRVEYLEKMKNNPTNVTMAEGRLIPKRVDIDIITKCITD
;
A
#
# COMPACT_ATOMS: atom_id res chain seq x y z
N SER A 1 -6.46 9.12 5.64
CA SER A 1 -5.13 9.66 5.98
C SER A 1 -4.49 10.23 4.73
N GLN A 2 -3.55 11.17 4.86
CA GLN A 2 -2.83 11.77 3.73
C GLN A 2 -2.03 10.70 2.94
N THR A 3 -1.51 9.68 3.63
CA THR A 3 -0.80 8.55 3.02
C THR A 3 -1.69 7.69 2.13
N HIS A 4 -2.91 7.37 2.57
CA HIS A 4 -3.88 6.61 1.77
C HIS A 4 -4.22 7.35 0.46
N GLN A 5 -4.60 8.63 0.58
CA GLN A 5 -4.92 9.48 -0.57
C GLN A 5 -3.76 9.57 -1.55
N ARG A 6 -2.53 9.70 -1.04
CA ARG A 6 -1.34 9.76 -1.91
C ARG A 6 -1.13 8.45 -2.68
N ARG A 7 -1.33 7.29 -2.06
CA ARG A 7 -1.21 6.00 -2.74
C ARG A 7 -2.30 5.81 -3.80
N MET A 8 -3.54 6.18 -3.49
CA MET A 8 -4.65 6.20 -4.45
C MET A 8 -4.31 7.06 -5.67
N GLN A 9 -3.78 8.27 -5.45
CA GLN A 9 -3.37 9.17 -6.53
C GLN A 9 -2.27 8.55 -7.40
N ILE A 10 -1.23 7.97 -6.78
CA ILE A 10 -0.14 7.32 -7.53
C ILE A 10 -0.71 6.19 -8.39
N ALA A 11 -1.42 5.24 -7.79
CA ALA A 11 -1.95 4.08 -8.51
C ALA A 11 -2.89 4.50 -9.66
N SER A 12 -3.74 5.51 -9.44
CA SER A 12 -4.62 6.06 -10.48
C SER A 12 -3.85 6.69 -11.65
N VAL A 13 -2.79 7.46 -11.37
CA VAL A 13 -1.94 8.04 -12.42
C VAL A 13 -1.27 6.95 -13.24
N MET A 14 -0.71 5.94 -12.57
CA MET A 14 0.01 4.85 -13.26
C MET A 14 -0.94 4.00 -14.12
N ALA A 15 -2.13 3.64 -13.62
CA ALA A 15 -3.16 2.98 -14.41
C ALA A 15 -3.57 3.83 -15.62
N GLY A 16 -3.72 5.15 -15.43
CA GLY A 16 -4.04 6.08 -16.52
C GLY A 16 -2.95 6.17 -17.59
N ILE A 17 -1.68 6.02 -17.24
CA ILE A 17 -0.55 5.98 -18.18
C ILE A 17 -0.55 4.67 -18.94
N ALA A 18 -0.59 3.54 -18.24
CA ALA A 18 -0.59 2.21 -18.84
C ALA A 18 -1.75 2.04 -19.85
N ARG A 19 -2.93 2.58 -19.51
CA ARG A 19 -4.08 2.61 -20.43
C ARG A 19 -3.80 3.41 -21.70
N ARG A 20 -3.11 4.54 -21.62
CA ARG A 20 -2.80 5.39 -22.78
C ARG A 20 -1.70 4.80 -23.67
N THR A 21 -0.75 4.09 -23.07
CA THR A 21 0.33 3.41 -23.81
C THR A 21 -0.10 2.06 -24.38
N GLY A 22 -1.31 1.59 -24.09
CA GLY A 22 -1.82 0.30 -24.53
C GLY A 22 -1.21 -0.89 -23.79
N ASP A 23 -0.55 -0.65 -22.66
CA ASP A 23 0.03 -1.69 -21.82
C ASP A 23 -1.05 -2.27 -20.91
N ASN A 24 -1.72 -3.31 -21.41
CA ASN A 24 -2.81 -3.95 -20.69
C ASN A 24 -2.35 -4.68 -19.42
N GLU A 25 -1.12 -5.18 -19.38
CA GLU A 25 -0.59 -5.87 -18.21
C GLU A 25 -0.38 -4.89 -17.05
N GLU A 26 0.34 -3.80 -17.31
CA GLU A 26 0.52 -2.72 -16.33
C GLU A 26 -0.82 -2.09 -15.95
N TYR A 27 -1.74 -1.90 -16.90
CA TYR A 27 -3.06 -1.35 -16.61
C TYR A 27 -3.82 -2.24 -15.61
N ASN A 28 -3.83 -3.55 -15.83
CA ASN A 28 -4.50 -4.50 -14.93
C ASN A 28 -3.84 -4.49 -13.55
N ASN A 29 -2.51 -4.52 -13.50
CA ASN A 29 -1.76 -4.47 -12.24
C ASN A 29 -2.07 -3.21 -11.42
N TRP A 30 -1.97 -2.02 -12.03
CA TRP A 30 -2.25 -0.76 -11.34
C TRP A 30 -3.73 -0.61 -10.97
N SER A 31 -4.64 -1.15 -11.78
CA SER A 31 -6.07 -1.17 -11.47
C SER A 31 -6.37 -2.07 -10.28
N ASP A 32 -5.75 -3.24 -10.19
CA ASP A 32 -5.89 -4.15 -9.05
C ASP A 32 -5.28 -3.56 -7.77
N ILE A 33 -4.16 -2.83 -7.88
CA ILE A 33 -3.59 -2.06 -6.76
C ILE A 33 -4.55 -0.98 -6.29
N LEU A 34 -5.10 -0.19 -7.21
CA LEU A 34 -6.03 0.88 -6.91
C LEU A 34 -7.28 0.33 -6.21
N TYR A 35 -7.84 -0.76 -6.72
CA TYR A 35 -8.95 -1.47 -6.11
C TYR A 35 -8.62 -1.96 -4.69
N SER A 36 -7.44 -2.56 -4.50
CA SER A 36 -7.01 -3.04 -3.19
C SER A 36 -6.85 -1.91 -2.17
N LEU A 37 -6.32 -0.76 -2.59
CA LEU A 37 -6.19 0.44 -1.77
C LEU A 37 -7.55 1.02 -1.40
N ASP A 38 -8.51 0.98 -2.31
CA ASP A 38 -9.88 1.44 -2.06
C ASP A 38 -10.57 0.59 -0.99
N LEU A 39 -10.54 -0.75 -1.16
CA LEU A 39 -11.11 -1.70 -0.19
C LEU A 39 -10.47 -1.60 1.20
N LEU A 40 -9.14 -1.50 1.27
CA LEU A 40 -8.43 -1.38 2.54
C LEU A 40 -8.69 -0.03 3.22
N GLY A 41 -8.97 1.01 2.44
CA GLY A 41 -9.22 2.35 2.91
C GLY A 41 -8.12 2.89 3.84
N VAL A 42 -8.52 3.81 4.72
CA VAL A 42 -7.62 4.35 5.75
C VAL A 42 -7.26 3.30 6.80
N ALA A 43 -8.19 2.38 7.13
CA ALA A 43 -8.00 1.36 8.15
C ALA A 43 -6.82 0.42 7.81
N GLY A 44 -6.64 0.07 6.53
CA GLY A 44 -5.53 -0.74 6.07
C GLY A 44 -4.21 0.03 5.88
N THR A 45 -4.15 1.33 6.17
CA THR A 45 -2.87 2.06 6.19
C THR A 45 -2.15 1.93 7.52
N SER A 46 -0.81 1.94 7.48
CA SER A 46 0.05 1.91 8.67
C SER A 46 -0.12 3.18 9.51
N ASP A 47 -0.08 3.02 10.83
CA ASP A 47 0.14 4.15 11.73
C ASP A 47 1.60 4.55 11.72
N THR A 48 1.86 5.82 12.05
CA THR A 48 3.22 6.36 12.05
C THR A 48 3.51 7.13 13.31
N GLU A 49 4.68 6.89 13.88
CA GLU A 49 5.23 7.65 15.01
C GLU A 49 6.58 8.24 14.60
N GLU A 50 6.79 9.53 14.84
CA GLU A 50 8.10 10.16 14.66
C GLU A 50 8.97 9.84 15.87
N VAL A 51 10.14 9.26 15.62
CA VAL A 51 11.10 8.88 16.65
C VAL A 51 12.45 9.55 16.41
N LEU A 52 13.16 9.80 17.49
CA LEU A 52 14.60 10.08 17.45
C LEU A 52 15.33 8.76 17.74
N ASP A 53 16.26 8.36 16.88
CA ASP A 53 17.12 7.23 17.17
C ASP A 53 18.16 7.56 18.26
N THR A 54 18.93 6.56 18.70
CA THR A 54 19.97 6.72 19.74
C THR A 54 21.16 7.59 19.32
N GLN A 55 21.23 7.98 18.05
CA GLN A 55 22.22 8.90 17.47
C GLN A 55 21.62 10.29 17.14
N GLY A 56 20.37 10.54 17.55
CA GLY A 56 19.65 11.80 17.31
C GLY A 56 19.13 11.99 15.88
N GLN A 57 19.11 10.94 15.04
CA GLN A 57 18.50 11.01 13.72
C GLN A 57 16.99 10.84 13.83
N GLN A 58 16.24 11.75 13.20
CA GLN A 58 14.79 11.64 13.09
C GLN A 58 14.41 10.54 12.10
N GLY A 59 13.52 9.65 12.52
CA GLY A 59 12.92 8.60 11.70
C GLY A 59 11.43 8.50 11.95
N ILE A 60 10.74 7.74 11.09
CA ILE A 60 9.30 7.46 11.25
C ILE A 60 9.14 5.96 11.40
N ILE A 61 8.68 5.48 12.55
CA ILE A 61 8.26 4.09 12.72
C ILE A 61 6.88 3.91 12.09
N LYS A 62 6.72 2.87 11.27
CA LYS A 62 5.44 2.44 10.70
C LYS A 62 4.94 1.21 11.45
N TYR A 63 3.79 1.31 12.10
CA TYR A 63 3.11 0.18 12.74
C TYR A 63 2.01 -0.36 11.84
N GLU A 64 2.02 -1.67 11.64
CA GLU A 64 1.11 -2.30 10.69
C GLU A 64 -0.20 -2.75 11.33
N PRO A 65 -1.35 -2.61 10.66
CA PRO A 65 -2.60 -3.15 11.16
C PRO A 65 -2.51 -4.66 11.39
N GLU A 66 -2.94 -5.13 12.56
CA GLU A 66 -2.92 -6.55 12.93
C GLU A 66 -3.63 -7.45 11.91
N PHE A 67 -4.74 -6.97 11.35
CA PHE A 67 -5.54 -7.75 10.42
C PHE A 67 -4.85 -7.95 9.07
N ARG A 68 -4.01 -7.01 8.62
CA ARG A 68 -3.62 -6.88 7.22
C ARG A 68 -2.50 -7.86 6.82
N ASN A 69 -2.72 -8.56 5.71
CA ASN A 69 -1.73 -9.47 5.13
C ASN A 69 -0.39 -8.73 4.85
N PRO A 70 0.78 -9.28 5.26
CA PRO A 70 2.07 -8.66 5.07
C PRO A 70 2.46 -8.41 3.61
N GLN A 71 1.87 -9.10 2.63
CA GLN A 71 2.18 -8.85 1.21
C GLN A 71 1.84 -7.41 0.79
N PHE A 72 0.84 -6.78 1.42
CA PHE A 72 0.55 -5.38 1.20
C PHE A 72 1.66 -4.42 1.65
N ASN A 73 2.59 -4.89 2.48
CA ASN A 73 3.77 -4.10 2.85
C ASN A 73 4.68 -3.87 1.65
N VAL A 74 4.96 -4.96 0.92
CA VAL A 74 5.75 -4.91 -0.31
C VAL A 74 5.03 -4.05 -1.35
N LEU A 75 3.72 -4.28 -1.52
CA LEU A 75 2.92 -3.51 -2.46
C LEU A 75 2.95 -2.01 -2.16
N PHE A 76 2.74 -1.62 -0.89
CA PHE A 76 2.71 -0.22 -0.51
C PHE A 76 4.08 0.43 -0.57
N ASP A 77 5.16 -0.30 -0.25
CA ASP A 77 6.52 0.20 -0.41
C ASP A 77 6.85 0.41 -1.89
N THR A 78 6.37 -0.46 -2.80
CA THR A 78 6.45 -0.28 -4.26
C THR A 78 5.73 1.01 -4.69
N VAL A 79 4.46 1.18 -4.30
CA VAL A 79 3.68 2.40 -4.62
C VAL A 79 4.37 3.65 -4.06
N ASP A 80 4.87 3.61 -2.83
CA ASP A 80 5.54 4.73 -2.17
C ASP A 80 6.88 5.11 -2.84
N ARG A 81 7.50 4.18 -3.59
CA ARG A 81 8.75 4.40 -4.35
C ARG A 81 8.53 5.00 -5.73
N VAL A 82 7.35 4.85 -6.34
CA VAL A 82 7.07 5.36 -7.69
C VAL A 82 7.45 6.85 -7.85
N PRO A 83 7.11 7.76 -6.92
CA PRO A 83 7.50 9.17 -7.06
C PRO A 83 9.01 9.43 -7.03
N GLN A 84 9.82 8.49 -6.55
CA GLN A 84 11.28 8.61 -6.45
C GLN A 84 11.97 8.19 -7.76
N VAL A 85 11.35 7.28 -8.51
CA VAL A 85 11.89 6.76 -9.76
C VAL A 85 11.27 7.45 -10.98
N ALA A 86 9.97 7.74 -10.95
CA ALA A 86 9.26 8.48 -11.98
C ALA A 86 9.15 9.96 -11.63
N THR A 87 10.29 10.61 -11.42
CA THR A 87 10.37 12.02 -10.96
C THR A 87 9.76 13.03 -11.94
N HIS A 88 9.73 12.69 -13.23
CA HIS A 88 9.09 13.50 -14.29
C HIS A 88 7.55 13.47 -14.18
N LEU A 89 6.97 12.38 -13.68
CA LEU A 89 5.53 12.28 -13.41
C LEU A 89 5.16 12.87 -12.06
N PHE A 90 6.03 12.69 -11.06
CA PHE A 90 5.77 13.09 -9.69
C PHE A 90 6.83 14.06 -9.21
N ARG A 91 6.61 15.35 -9.47
CA ARG A 91 7.49 16.40 -8.97
C ARG A 91 7.56 16.34 -7.45
N GLN A 92 8.75 16.08 -6.92
CA GLN A 92 9.00 16.17 -5.48
C GLN A 92 9.28 17.62 -5.12
N VAL A 93 8.47 18.18 -4.24
CA VAL A 93 8.66 19.52 -3.68
C VAL A 93 8.73 19.44 -2.16
N GLY A 94 9.60 20.24 -1.55
CA GLY A 94 9.74 20.32 -0.09
C GLY A 94 10.95 19.59 0.49
N ARG A 95 10.97 19.46 1.83
CA ARG A 95 12.09 18.86 2.59
C ARG A 95 12.26 17.38 2.26
N ARG A 96 13.51 16.92 2.35
CA ARG A 96 13.87 15.50 2.29
C ARG A 96 13.06 14.72 3.32
N ARG A 97 12.42 13.62 2.89
CA ARG A 97 11.62 12.77 3.76
C ARG A 97 12.51 12.08 4.79
N LEU A 98 12.03 12.00 6.02
CA LEU A 98 12.65 11.20 7.08
C LEU A 98 12.68 9.72 6.67
N PRO A 99 13.75 8.99 7.04
CA PRO A 99 13.80 7.54 6.87
C PRO A 99 12.62 6.89 7.58
N ARG A 100 12.02 5.89 6.92
CA ARG A 100 10.88 5.15 7.47
C ARG A 100 11.35 3.77 7.89
N ILE A 101 11.10 3.42 9.14
CA ILE A 101 11.50 2.16 9.77
C ILE A 101 10.22 1.36 10.02
N ARG A 102 10.26 0.06 9.76
CA ARG A 102 9.13 -0.82 10.04
C ARG A 102 9.14 -1.19 11.51
N GLY A 103 8.06 -0.90 12.22
CA GLY A 103 7.87 -1.32 13.61
C GLY A 103 7.77 -2.84 13.72
N ILE A 104 8.21 -3.37 14.85
CA ILE A 104 8.05 -4.79 15.18
C ILE A 104 6.60 -5.08 15.58
N GLU A 105 5.98 -4.11 16.25
CA GLU A 105 4.61 -4.21 16.74
C GLU A 105 3.57 -3.93 15.65
N THR A 106 2.39 -4.48 15.87
CA THR A 106 1.20 -4.23 15.08
C THR A 106 0.20 -3.41 15.87
N VAL A 107 -0.61 -2.63 15.18
CA VAL A 107 -1.68 -1.83 15.79
C VAL A 107 -3.02 -2.51 15.60
N ALA A 108 -3.78 -2.62 16.69
CA ALA A 108 -5.15 -3.10 16.65
C ALA A 108 -6.01 -2.11 15.86
N ARG A 109 -6.65 -2.60 14.81
CA ARG A 109 -7.57 -1.83 13.97
C ARG A 109 -8.73 -2.70 13.51
N THR A 110 -9.89 -2.10 13.40
CA THR A 110 -11.06 -2.74 12.81
C THR A 110 -10.88 -2.85 11.29
N PRO A 111 -10.95 -4.05 10.70
CA PRO A 111 -10.89 -4.21 9.26
C PRO A 111 -12.13 -3.57 8.61
N PRO A 112 -12.01 -3.02 7.39
CA PRO A 112 -13.15 -2.70 6.55
C PRO A 112 -14.09 -3.90 6.36
N GLU A 113 -15.37 -3.63 6.17
CA GLU A 113 -16.36 -4.66 5.85
C GLU A 113 -16.09 -5.30 4.49
N ASN A 114 -16.47 -6.57 4.33
CA ASN A 114 -16.40 -7.28 3.05
C ASN A 114 -15.00 -7.37 2.44
N LEU A 115 -13.95 -7.38 3.26
CA LEU A 115 -12.61 -7.69 2.76
C LEU A 115 -12.49 -9.17 2.35
N PRO A 116 -11.78 -9.48 1.25
CA PRO A 116 -11.43 -10.85 0.90
C PRO A 116 -10.57 -11.51 1.98
N SER A 117 -10.74 -12.81 2.19
CA SER A 117 -9.95 -13.58 3.18
C SER A 117 -8.44 -13.46 2.98
N SER A 118 -7.99 -13.36 1.72
CA SER A 118 -6.58 -13.16 1.36
C SER A 118 -5.98 -11.86 1.90
N TYR A 119 -6.81 -10.86 2.21
CA TYR A 119 -6.34 -9.56 2.73
C TYR A 119 -6.01 -9.64 4.21
N TYR A 120 -6.39 -10.74 4.86
CA TYR A 120 -6.13 -10.97 6.25
C TYR A 120 -4.84 -11.75 6.48
N ARG A 121 -4.24 -11.54 7.65
CA ARG A 121 -3.26 -12.46 8.22
C ARG A 121 -3.91 -13.77 8.62
N VAL A 122 -3.17 -14.87 8.48
CA VAL A 122 -3.67 -16.20 8.87
C VAL A 122 -4.02 -16.21 10.36
N GLU A 123 -3.14 -15.66 11.19
CA GLU A 123 -3.30 -15.59 12.64
C GLU A 123 -4.51 -14.73 13.05
N TYR A 124 -4.84 -13.71 12.24
CA TYR A 124 -6.01 -12.87 12.49
C TYR A 124 -7.31 -13.61 12.14
N LEU A 125 -7.34 -14.33 11.02
CA LEU A 125 -8.47 -15.17 10.63
C LEU A 125 -8.75 -16.26 11.66
N GLU A 126 -7.70 -16.89 12.22
CA GLU A 126 -7.84 -17.89 13.27
C GLU A 126 -8.44 -17.30 14.55
N LYS A 127 -7.99 -16.10 14.95
CA LYS A 127 -8.58 -15.37 16.09
C LYS A 127 -10.06 -15.03 15.86
N MET A 128 -10.43 -14.60 14.65
CA MET A 128 -11.82 -14.32 14.29
C MET A 128 -12.72 -15.56 14.34
N LYS A 129 -12.22 -16.73 13.90
CA LYS A 129 -12.99 -17.99 13.99
C LYS A 129 -13.32 -18.36 15.43
N ASN A 130 -12.40 -18.07 16.36
CA ASN A 130 -12.56 -18.38 17.78
C ASN A 130 -13.37 -17.31 18.54
N ASN A 131 -13.59 -16.14 17.93
CA ASN A 131 -14.40 -15.06 18.49
C ASN A 131 -15.12 -14.32 17.35
N PRO A 132 -16.24 -14.87 16.84
CA PRO A 132 -16.90 -14.35 15.65
C PRO A 132 -17.52 -12.98 15.94
N THR A 133 -16.77 -11.92 15.63
CA THR A 133 -17.35 -10.61 15.34
C THR A 133 -18.04 -10.65 13.98
N ASN A 134 -19.11 -9.87 13.81
CA ASN A 134 -19.94 -9.77 12.59
C ASN A 134 -19.17 -9.18 11.38
N VAL A 135 -18.08 -9.80 10.95
CA VAL A 135 -17.32 -9.39 9.78
C VAL A 135 -17.71 -10.30 8.62
N THR A 136 -18.51 -9.76 7.72
CA THR A 136 -18.81 -10.42 6.44
C THR A 136 -17.54 -10.39 5.58
N MET A 137 -17.12 -11.55 5.05
CA MET A 137 -15.99 -11.66 4.13
C MET A 137 -16.50 -11.75 2.69
N ALA A 138 -15.81 -11.08 1.76
CA ALA A 138 -16.07 -11.23 0.33
C ALA A 138 -15.30 -12.42 -0.26
N GLU A 139 -15.75 -12.91 -1.41
CA GLU A 139 -15.09 -14.00 -2.13
C GLU A 139 -13.74 -13.58 -2.74
N GLY A 140 -12.72 -14.42 -2.51
CA GLY A 140 -11.85 -14.95 -3.58
C GLY A 140 -10.91 -14.04 -4.37
N ARG A 141 -10.68 -12.77 -4.02
CA ARG A 141 -9.71 -11.93 -4.76
C ARG A 141 -8.30 -12.06 -4.19
N LEU A 142 -7.29 -12.28 -5.05
CA LEU A 142 -5.89 -12.34 -4.65
C LEU A 142 -5.29 -10.94 -4.46
N ILE A 143 -4.24 -10.86 -3.65
CA ILE A 143 -3.42 -9.64 -3.55
C ILE A 143 -2.65 -9.48 -4.87
N PRO A 144 -2.58 -8.26 -5.45
CA PRO A 144 -1.82 -8.03 -6.67
C PRO A 144 -0.37 -8.49 -6.51
N LYS A 145 0.18 -9.17 -7.52
CA LYS A 145 1.59 -9.56 -7.53
C LYS A 145 2.47 -8.32 -7.71
N ARG A 146 3.75 -8.44 -7.35
CA ARG A 146 4.75 -7.37 -7.41
C ARG A 146 4.75 -6.70 -8.79
N VAL A 147 4.72 -5.37 -8.81
CA VAL A 147 4.90 -4.54 -10.02
C VAL A 147 6.38 -4.21 -10.18
N ASP A 148 6.92 -4.45 -11.37
CA ASP A 148 8.28 -4.08 -11.73
C ASP A 148 8.29 -2.62 -12.20
N ILE A 149 8.73 -1.73 -11.30
CA ILE A 149 8.67 -0.28 -11.52
C ILE A 149 9.62 0.18 -12.66
N ASP A 150 10.55 -0.68 -13.09
CA ASP A 150 11.59 -0.36 -14.09
C ASP A 150 11.05 -0.27 -15.53
N ILE A 151 9.82 -0.74 -15.80
CA ILE A 151 9.24 -0.73 -17.15
C ILE A 151 8.64 0.64 -17.49
N ILE A 152 8.14 1.38 -16.49
CA ILE A 152 7.33 2.58 -16.72
C ILE A 152 8.17 3.80 -17.13
N THR A 153 9.48 3.80 -16.86
CA THR A 153 10.39 4.88 -17.26
C THR A 153 10.77 4.85 -18.73
N LYS A 154 10.50 3.78 -19.48
CA LYS A 154 10.87 3.69 -20.91
C LYS A 154 9.88 4.32 -21.88
N CYS A 155 8.63 4.54 -21.48
CA CYS A 155 7.55 4.92 -22.42
C CYS A 155 7.22 6.42 -22.46
N ILE A 156 7.95 7.29 -21.75
CA ILE A 156 7.62 8.72 -21.65
C ILE A 156 8.73 9.62 -22.24
N THR A 157 9.78 9.04 -22.82
CA THR A 157 10.90 9.77 -23.44
C THR A 157 10.94 9.77 -24.97
N ASP A 158 9.93 9.19 -25.62
CA ASP A 158 9.74 9.27 -27.09
C ASP A 158 8.51 10.14 -27.42
#